data_AF-A0A9D7PZU0-F1
#
_entry.id   AF-A0A9D7PZU0-F1
#
_cell.length_a   1.000
_cell.length_b   1.000
_cell.length_c   1.000
_cell.angle_alpha   90.00
_cell.angle_beta   90.00
_cell.angle_gamma   90.00
#
_symmetry.space_group_name_H-M   'P 1'
#
loop_
_entity.id
_entity.type
_entity.pdbx_description
1 polymer ?
#
loop_
_entity_poly.entity_id
_entity_poly.type
_entity_poly.pdbx_seq_one_letter_code
_entity_poly.pdbx_strand_id
1 'polypeptide(L)'
;MEDSEPITIYGGRHPLLLIKNGLKKTVPFNLSVQAGNLLIITGPNAGGKTVFIKSVGLLALMAQSGIHIPAGVDTNLHKFDKILVDIGDSQSIDDDLSTFSSHLSNIKRIIDEADDSSLVLIDEIGTGTDPDSGAAISRAVLMALHNKGSMVFCTTHLSALKALATEVPGFYNASMSFDTDELKPAYLFRQGIPGSSYAFEIMMRLGFEKAFIEGAVNYVEDVSAGLEKILLEVEQREQELNKKLDHFERENTRLTGLSNLYAKKIKELDKEKNKILRDAKENAAKFIEESNKEIQKVIKDIKESQASKEASKSASNKVTNLKKELGKLTVNPVQEEDEVDSIIEIGDTVRIRESATYGEVIEITPDKKNLIISTGPLKISVKTVDCAKVSRREQRKEQRKSAKFEIYSDVSYKLDIRGERAIEIENKVERFIDDAYIASLNRVEIIHGKGTGALKKVVRELLTKHPKVKNFYFAPVDAGGEGVTIIEFLE
;
A
#
# COMPACT_ATOMS: atom_id res chain seq x y z
N MET A 1 -32.56 -14.88 7.78
CA MET A 1 -31.76 -15.49 6.72
C MET A 1 -32.55 -15.26 5.45
N GLU A 2 -32.22 -14.21 4.72
CA GLU A 2 -32.77 -14.00 3.38
C GLU A 2 -31.93 -14.85 2.43
N ASP A 3 -32.56 -15.78 1.71
CA ASP A 3 -31.89 -16.72 0.81
C ASP A 3 -31.20 -16.05 -0.40
N SER A 4 -31.31 -14.72 -0.52
CA SER A 4 -30.66 -13.90 -1.56
C SER A 4 -29.23 -13.48 -1.22
N GLU A 5 -28.85 -13.45 0.06
CA GLU A 5 -27.49 -13.07 0.46
C GLU A 5 -26.53 -14.25 0.27
N PRO A 6 -25.24 -14.04 -0.03
CA PRO A 6 -24.28 -15.14 -0.06
C PRO A 6 -24.06 -15.74 1.34
N ILE A 7 -23.75 -17.03 1.38
CA ILE A 7 -23.15 -17.66 2.55
C ILE A 7 -21.75 -17.10 2.72
N THR A 8 -21.50 -16.48 3.87
CA THR A 8 -20.19 -15.94 4.24
C THR A 8 -19.72 -16.59 5.53
N ILE A 9 -18.54 -17.20 5.52
CA ILE A 9 -17.88 -17.70 6.73
C ILE A 9 -16.62 -16.90 6.91
N TYR A 10 -16.48 -16.21 8.04
CA TYR A 10 -15.27 -15.47 8.37
C TYR A 10 -14.54 -16.18 9.50
N GLY A 11 -13.28 -16.52 9.32
CA GLY A 11 -12.46 -17.15 10.35
C GLY A 11 -13.00 -18.49 10.86
N GLY A 12 -13.73 -19.22 10.01
CA GLY A 12 -14.34 -20.51 10.35
C GLY A 12 -13.29 -21.56 10.67
N ARG A 13 -13.56 -22.42 11.66
CA ARG A 13 -12.65 -23.48 12.07
C ARG A 13 -13.39 -24.80 12.23
N HIS A 14 -12.71 -25.90 11.94
CA HIS A 14 -13.28 -27.22 12.21
C HIS A 14 -13.50 -27.40 13.72
N PRO A 15 -14.74 -27.62 14.20
CA PRO A 15 -15.05 -27.65 15.64
C PRO A 15 -14.25 -28.69 16.43
N LEU A 16 -14.17 -29.94 15.94
CA LEU A 16 -13.44 -31.00 16.63
C LEU A 16 -11.91 -30.80 16.63
N LEU A 17 -11.33 -30.26 15.55
CA LEU A 17 -9.91 -29.93 15.54
C LEU A 17 -9.60 -28.75 16.46
N LEU A 18 -10.51 -27.79 16.57
CA LEU A 18 -10.39 -26.69 17.53
C LEU A 18 -10.35 -27.21 18.97
N ILE A 19 -11.20 -28.18 19.32
CA ILE A 19 -11.19 -28.82 20.63
C ILE A 19 -9.86 -29.57 20.86
N LYS A 20 -9.40 -30.34 19.86
CA LYS A 20 -8.20 -31.19 19.99
C LYS A 20 -6.89 -30.40 20.02
N ASN A 21 -6.74 -29.41 19.14
CA ASN A 21 -5.48 -28.74 18.88
C ASN A 21 -5.42 -27.31 19.46
N GLY A 22 -6.56 -26.72 19.80
CA GLY A 22 -6.68 -25.35 20.29
C GLY A 22 -6.63 -24.29 19.18
N LEU A 23 -6.99 -23.05 19.53
CA LEU A 23 -7.18 -21.94 18.59
C LEU A 23 -5.94 -21.64 17.71
N LYS A 24 -4.73 -21.73 18.29
CA LYS A 24 -3.48 -21.38 17.61
C LYS A 24 -3.04 -22.42 16.56
N LYS A 25 -3.45 -23.68 16.72
CA LYS A 25 -3.04 -24.79 15.85
C LYS A 25 -4.12 -25.19 14.85
N THR A 26 -5.30 -24.59 14.92
CA THR A 26 -6.40 -24.81 13.98
C THR A 26 -6.52 -23.62 13.05
N VAL A 27 -6.09 -23.83 11.80
CA VAL A 27 -6.08 -22.81 10.75
C VAL A 27 -7.52 -22.37 10.42
N PRO A 28 -7.83 -21.07 10.46
CA PRO A 28 -9.13 -20.56 10.04
C PRO A 28 -9.27 -20.52 8.51
N PHE A 29 -10.51 -20.54 8.02
CA PHE A 29 -10.82 -20.28 6.62
C PHE A 29 -11.87 -19.19 6.47
N ASN A 30 -11.83 -18.50 5.33
CA ASN A 30 -12.87 -17.56 4.90
C ASN A 30 -13.56 -18.12 3.65
N LEU A 31 -14.87 -17.93 3.53
CA LEU A 31 -15.66 -18.45 2.42
C LEU A 31 -16.76 -17.45 2.06
N SER A 32 -17.03 -17.26 0.77
CA SER A 32 -18.18 -16.46 0.29
C SER A 32 -18.81 -17.09 -0.95
N VAL A 33 -20.00 -17.67 -0.85
CA VAL A 33 -20.64 -18.43 -1.94
C VAL A 33 -22.11 -18.06 -2.06
N GLN A 34 -22.59 -17.73 -3.27
CA GLN A 34 -24.02 -17.48 -3.49
C GLN A 34 -24.81 -18.80 -3.53
N ALA A 35 -26.10 -18.73 -3.22
CA ALA A 35 -27.00 -19.88 -3.35
C ALA A 35 -26.94 -20.49 -4.76
N GLY A 36 -26.96 -21.82 -4.85
CA GLY A 36 -26.89 -22.57 -6.11
C GLY A 36 -25.52 -22.62 -6.80
N ASN A 37 -24.50 -21.96 -6.24
CA ASN A 37 -23.14 -22.05 -6.77
C ASN A 37 -22.44 -23.33 -6.32
N LEU A 38 -21.48 -23.74 -7.15
CA LEU A 38 -20.68 -24.94 -6.97
C LEU A 38 -19.21 -24.57 -6.77
N LEU A 39 -18.60 -25.12 -5.73
CA LEU A 39 -17.18 -24.94 -5.43
C LEU A 39 -16.38 -26.22 -5.69
N ILE A 40 -15.45 -26.15 -6.65
CA ILE A 40 -14.49 -27.22 -6.95
C ILE A 40 -13.21 -26.95 -6.17
N ILE A 41 -12.90 -27.82 -5.21
CA ILE A 41 -11.77 -27.69 -4.31
C ILE A 41 -10.67 -28.65 -4.73
N THR A 42 -9.52 -28.10 -5.11
CA THR A 42 -8.36 -28.88 -5.55
C THR A 42 -7.14 -28.66 -4.64
N GLY A 43 -6.08 -29.42 -4.90
CA GLY A 43 -4.85 -29.43 -4.11
C GLY A 43 -4.49 -30.83 -3.62
N PRO A 44 -3.42 -30.98 -2.82
CA PRO A 44 -2.91 -32.29 -2.42
C PRO A 44 -3.87 -33.01 -1.46
N ASN A 45 -3.84 -34.35 -1.41
CA ASN A 45 -4.74 -35.15 -0.55
C ASN A 45 -4.52 -34.84 0.94
N ALA A 46 -3.27 -34.64 1.37
CA ALA A 46 -2.95 -34.16 2.71
C ALA A 46 -3.19 -32.65 2.92
N GLY A 47 -3.77 -31.94 1.95
CA GLY A 47 -4.01 -30.49 1.99
C GLY A 47 -5.15 -30.05 2.91
N GLY A 48 -5.97 -30.98 3.41
CA GLY A 48 -7.11 -30.68 4.27
C GLY A 48 -8.43 -30.40 3.53
N LYS A 49 -8.56 -30.82 2.26
CA LYS A 49 -9.78 -30.63 1.44
C LYS A 49 -11.02 -31.26 2.10
N THR A 50 -10.92 -32.52 2.52
CA THR A 50 -11.96 -33.24 3.26
C THR A 50 -12.33 -32.54 4.58
N VAL A 51 -11.33 -32.05 5.31
CA VAL A 51 -11.53 -31.33 6.58
C VAL A 51 -12.27 -30.01 6.34
N PHE A 52 -11.95 -29.31 5.25
CA PHE A 52 -12.64 -28.08 4.86
C PHE A 52 -14.13 -28.33 4.57
N ILE A 53 -14.48 -29.29 3.70
CA ILE A 53 -15.90 -29.56 3.39
C ILE A 53 -16.67 -30.06 4.62
N LYS A 54 -16.04 -30.89 5.47
CA LYS A 54 -16.62 -31.30 6.76
C LYS A 54 -16.86 -30.10 7.68
N SER A 55 -15.95 -29.12 7.67
CA SER A 55 -16.12 -27.91 8.46
C SER A 55 -17.34 -27.11 8.01
N VAL A 56 -17.53 -26.91 6.70
CA VAL A 56 -18.72 -26.21 6.16
C VAL A 56 -20.02 -26.91 6.61
N GLY A 57 -20.11 -28.23 6.42
CA GLY A 57 -21.29 -28.99 6.84
C GLY A 57 -21.55 -28.95 8.35
N LEU A 58 -20.50 -29.10 9.17
CA LEU A 58 -20.62 -29.04 10.63
C LEU A 58 -21.05 -27.65 11.12
N LEU A 59 -20.50 -26.57 10.54
CA LEU A 59 -20.90 -25.20 10.90
C LEU A 59 -22.37 -24.94 10.56
N ALA A 60 -22.84 -25.40 9.39
CA ALA A 60 -24.25 -25.31 9.00
C ALA A 60 -25.16 -26.06 9.97
N LEU A 61 -24.82 -27.32 10.31
CA LEU A 61 -25.58 -28.13 11.27
C LEU A 61 -25.62 -27.51 12.67
N MET A 62 -24.49 -27.02 13.16
CA MET A 62 -24.40 -26.36 14.47
C MET A 62 -25.28 -25.12 14.53
N ALA A 63 -25.20 -24.24 13.51
CA ALA A 63 -26.01 -23.04 13.43
C ALA A 63 -27.52 -23.36 13.40
N GLN A 64 -27.94 -24.33 12.57
CA GLN A 64 -29.33 -24.78 12.49
C GLN A 64 -29.82 -25.48 13.78
N SER A 65 -28.90 -26.00 14.59
CA SER A 65 -29.19 -26.60 15.90
C SER A 65 -29.19 -25.59 17.05
N GLY A 66 -28.98 -24.29 16.77
CA GLY A 66 -28.88 -23.26 17.80
C GLY A 66 -27.59 -23.30 18.61
N ILE A 67 -26.53 -23.94 18.09
CA ILE A 67 -25.22 -24.04 18.73
C ILE A 67 -24.30 -22.95 18.16
N HIS A 68 -23.59 -22.23 19.03
CA HIS A 68 -22.57 -21.27 18.59
C HIS A 68 -21.49 -21.94 17.74
N ILE A 69 -21.20 -21.35 16.60
CA ILE A 69 -20.19 -21.83 15.65
C ILE A 69 -18.82 -21.19 15.92
N PRO A 70 -17.71 -21.92 15.74
CA PRO A 70 -16.36 -21.37 15.82
C PRO A 70 -15.99 -20.56 14.56
N ALA A 71 -16.68 -19.44 14.37
CA ALA A 71 -16.47 -18.48 13.28
C ALA A 71 -16.60 -17.03 13.80
N GLY A 72 -16.25 -16.07 12.97
CA GLY A 72 -16.30 -14.64 13.24
C GLY A 72 -17.73 -14.09 13.23
N VAL A 73 -17.91 -12.93 13.85
CA VAL A 73 -19.22 -12.29 14.11
C VAL A 73 -20.03 -11.97 12.85
N ASP A 74 -19.37 -11.75 11.71
CA ASP A 74 -20.03 -11.40 10.44
C ASP A 74 -20.37 -12.64 9.58
N THR A 75 -20.28 -13.84 10.15
CA THR A 75 -20.59 -15.10 9.45
C THR A 75 -22.09 -15.21 9.21
N ASN A 76 -22.48 -15.36 7.93
CA ASN A 76 -23.83 -15.63 7.49
C ASN A 76 -23.93 -17.05 6.91
N LEU A 77 -24.87 -17.84 7.41
CA LEU A 77 -25.16 -19.19 6.90
C LEU A 77 -26.61 -19.25 6.46
N HIS A 78 -26.88 -20.00 5.38
CA HIS A 78 -28.24 -20.33 4.97
C HIS A 78 -28.82 -21.47 5.80
N LYS A 79 -30.14 -21.55 5.82
CA LYS A 79 -30.85 -22.73 6.29
C LYS A 79 -30.98 -23.71 5.12
N PHE A 80 -30.40 -24.88 5.28
CA PHE A 80 -30.56 -26.00 4.36
C PHE A 80 -31.58 -26.98 4.92
N ASP A 81 -32.52 -27.40 4.06
CA ASP A 81 -33.49 -28.44 4.43
C ASP A 81 -32.85 -29.84 4.39
N LYS A 82 -31.86 -30.02 3.51
CA LYS A 82 -31.10 -31.27 3.36
C LYS A 82 -29.61 -30.98 3.31
N ILE A 83 -28.84 -31.78 4.04
CA ILE A 83 -27.38 -31.83 3.93
C ILE A 83 -27.00 -33.23 3.45
N LEU A 84 -26.63 -33.31 2.18
CA LEU A 84 -26.35 -34.54 1.45
C LEU A 84 -24.85 -34.73 1.32
N VAL A 85 -24.36 -35.91 1.70
CA VAL A 85 -22.91 -36.12 1.90
C VAL A 85 -22.47 -37.42 1.24
N ASP A 86 -21.42 -37.31 0.42
CA ASP A 86 -20.62 -38.43 -0.05
C ASP A 86 -19.16 -38.20 0.40
N ILE A 87 -18.85 -38.63 1.62
CA ILE A 87 -17.52 -38.49 2.22
C ILE A 87 -17.21 -39.82 2.93
N GLY A 88 -16.22 -40.57 2.45
CA GLY A 88 -15.89 -41.90 2.99
C GLY A 88 -14.44 -42.31 2.70
N ASP A 89 -13.91 -43.20 3.55
CA ASP A 89 -12.59 -43.82 3.34
C ASP A 89 -12.72 -44.96 2.34
N SER A 90 -12.07 -44.82 1.18
CA SER A 90 -11.93 -45.86 0.16
C SER A 90 -10.97 -46.99 0.55
N GLN A 91 -10.75 -47.22 1.86
CA GLN A 91 -9.74 -48.12 2.40
C GLN A 91 -10.30 -49.34 3.16
N SER A 92 -11.57 -49.72 2.98
CA SER A 92 -12.03 -51.03 3.40
C SER A 92 -11.70 -52.07 2.32
N ILE A 93 -10.71 -52.92 2.61
CA ILE A 93 -10.18 -54.02 1.77
C ILE A 93 -11.26 -55.08 1.42
N ASP A 94 -12.45 -55.01 2.01
CA ASP A 94 -13.45 -56.07 1.94
C ASP A 94 -14.38 -56.05 0.72
N ASP A 95 -14.24 -55.13 -0.24
CA ASP A 95 -14.95 -55.22 -1.52
C ASP A 95 -14.42 -54.24 -2.62
N ASP A 96 -13.47 -54.70 -3.44
CA ASP A 96 -12.90 -53.90 -4.55
C ASP A 96 -13.90 -53.55 -5.68
N LEU A 97 -15.09 -54.15 -5.71
CA LEU A 97 -16.20 -53.77 -6.61
C LEU A 97 -17.28 -52.91 -5.91
N SER A 98 -17.36 -52.94 -4.58
CA SER A 98 -18.43 -52.27 -3.84
C SER A 98 -18.12 -50.82 -3.53
N THR A 99 -16.86 -50.37 -3.49
CA THR A 99 -16.53 -48.97 -3.19
C THR A 99 -16.98 -48.01 -4.30
N PHE A 100 -16.51 -48.16 -5.54
CA PHE A 100 -16.94 -47.28 -6.65
C PHE A 100 -18.45 -47.38 -6.93
N SER A 101 -19.00 -48.60 -6.91
CA SER A 101 -20.44 -48.82 -7.09
C SER A 101 -21.28 -48.23 -5.95
N SER A 102 -20.80 -48.28 -4.71
CA SER A 102 -21.43 -47.67 -3.54
C SER A 102 -21.39 -46.15 -3.62
N HIS A 103 -20.25 -45.57 -4.01
CA HIS A 103 -20.13 -44.13 -4.28
C HIS A 103 -21.13 -43.70 -5.36
N LEU A 104 -21.21 -44.41 -6.49
CA LEU A 104 -22.19 -44.10 -7.54
C LEU A 104 -23.64 -44.28 -7.08
N SER A 105 -23.93 -45.29 -6.26
CA SER A 105 -25.25 -45.50 -5.68
C SER A 105 -25.63 -44.36 -4.73
N ASN A 106 -24.70 -43.89 -3.90
CA ASN A 106 -24.91 -42.75 -3.02
C ASN A 106 -25.05 -41.46 -3.82
N ILE A 107 -24.20 -41.22 -4.83
CA ILE A 107 -24.32 -40.08 -5.75
C ILE A 107 -25.67 -40.08 -6.45
N LYS A 108 -26.16 -41.24 -6.92
CA LYS A 108 -27.51 -41.35 -7.49
C LYS A 108 -28.58 -40.89 -6.50
N ARG A 109 -28.52 -41.37 -5.26
CA ARG A 109 -29.44 -40.95 -4.20
C ARG A 109 -29.37 -39.44 -3.93
N ILE A 110 -28.16 -38.88 -3.89
CA ILE A 110 -27.94 -37.43 -3.74
C ILE A 110 -28.59 -36.68 -4.90
N ILE A 111 -28.35 -37.11 -6.15
CA ILE A 111 -28.98 -36.50 -7.33
C ILE A 111 -30.50 -36.59 -7.24
N ASP A 112 -31.07 -37.72 -6.82
CA ASP A 112 -32.52 -37.89 -6.73
C ASP A 112 -33.14 -36.99 -5.65
N GLU A 113 -32.48 -36.82 -4.50
CA GLU A 113 -32.99 -36.07 -3.34
C GLU A 113 -32.69 -34.55 -3.38
N ALA A 114 -31.63 -34.12 -4.07
CA ALA A 114 -31.16 -32.73 -4.05
C ALA A 114 -32.11 -31.74 -4.75
N ASP A 115 -32.19 -30.54 -4.19
CA ASP A 115 -32.97 -29.39 -4.66
C ASP A 115 -32.23 -28.07 -4.36
N ASP A 116 -32.88 -26.94 -4.59
CA ASP A 116 -32.34 -25.58 -4.40
C ASP A 116 -32.09 -25.21 -2.93
N SER A 117 -32.68 -25.95 -2.00
CA SER A 117 -32.50 -25.80 -0.55
C SER A 117 -31.46 -26.78 0.04
N SER A 118 -30.76 -27.53 -0.81
CA SER A 118 -29.84 -28.59 -0.42
C SER A 118 -28.37 -28.13 -0.40
N LEU A 119 -27.65 -28.49 0.66
CA LEU A 119 -26.18 -28.46 0.72
C LEU A 119 -25.63 -29.85 0.37
N VAL A 120 -24.80 -29.93 -0.66
CA VAL A 120 -24.19 -31.18 -1.10
C VAL A 120 -22.68 -31.13 -0.88
N LEU A 121 -22.12 -32.13 -0.20
CA LEU A 121 -20.70 -32.26 0.09
C LEU A 121 -20.17 -33.56 -0.51
N ILE A 122 -19.25 -33.47 -1.47
CA ILE A 122 -18.69 -34.64 -2.17
C ILE A 122 -17.17 -34.63 -2.01
N ASP A 123 -16.60 -35.72 -1.53
CA ASP A 123 -15.15 -35.89 -1.44
C ASP A 123 -14.63 -36.76 -2.58
N GLU A 124 -13.55 -36.30 -3.20
CA GLU A 124 -12.80 -36.97 -4.27
C GLU A 124 -13.67 -37.54 -5.39
N ILE A 125 -14.55 -36.70 -5.96
CA ILE A 125 -15.45 -37.10 -7.04
C ILE A 125 -14.68 -37.64 -8.25
N GLY A 126 -15.15 -38.76 -8.80
CA GLY A 126 -14.55 -39.40 -9.97
C GLY A 126 -13.30 -40.24 -9.68
N THR A 127 -12.98 -40.50 -8.41
CA THR A 127 -11.97 -41.50 -8.02
C THR A 127 -12.46 -42.93 -8.25
N GLY A 128 -11.52 -43.88 -8.36
CA GLY A 128 -11.82 -45.31 -8.47
C GLY A 128 -12.09 -45.82 -9.89
N THR A 129 -11.85 -45.00 -10.91
CA THR A 129 -11.95 -45.39 -12.32
C THR A 129 -10.90 -44.68 -13.17
N ASP A 130 -10.91 -44.95 -14.47
CA ASP A 130 -10.06 -44.28 -15.46
C ASP A 130 -10.27 -42.74 -15.43
N PRO A 131 -9.20 -41.91 -15.45
CA PRO A 131 -9.31 -40.47 -15.29
C PRO A 131 -10.25 -39.77 -16.28
N ASP A 132 -10.29 -40.20 -17.55
CA ASP A 132 -11.14 -39.58 -18.57
C ASP A 132 -12.60 -39.92 -18.31
N SER A 133 -12.87 -41.18 -17.98
CA SER A 133 -14.20 -41.65 -17.60
C SER A 133 -14.68 -40.99 -16.30
N GLY A 134 -13.80 -40.89 -15.30
CA GLY A 134 -14.06 -40.24 -14.01
C GLY A 134 -14.36 -38.76 -14.17
N ALA A 135 -13.64 -38.05 -15.04
CA ALA A 135 -13.90 -36.64 -15.37
C ALA A 135 -15.26 -36.45 -16.05
N ALA A 136 -15.61 -37.31 -17.01
CA ALA A 136 -16.89 -37.24 -17.72
C ALA A 136 -18.08 -37.49 -16.78
N ILE A 137 -17.98 -38.52 -15.93
CA ILE A 137 -19.01 -38.83 -14.92
C ILE A 137 -19.15 -37.68 -13.92
N SER A 138 -18.03 -37.20 -13.38
CA SER A 138 -18.03 -36.09 -12.42
C SER A 138 -18.67 -34.84 -13.01
N ARG A 139 -18.33 -34.49 -14.25
CA ARG A 139 -18.95 -33.37 -14.96
C ARG A 139 -20.47 -33.53 -15.06
N ALA A 140 -20.95 -34.71 -15.45
CA ALA A 140 -22.38 -34.99 -15.54
C ALA A 140 -23.10 -34.86 -14.18
N VAL A 141 -22.50 -35.37 -13.11
CA VAL A 141 -23.02 -35.26 -11.74
C VAL A 141 -23.10 -33.81 -11.29
N LEU A 142 -22.00 -33.05 -11.43
CA LEU A 142 -21.96 -31.65 -11.00
C LEU A 142 -22.95 -30.78 -11.81
N MET A 143 -23.09 -31.03 -13.12
CA MET A 143 -24.11 -30.36 -13.93
C MET A 143 -25.54 -30.68 -13.48
N ALA A 144 -25.82 -31.94 -13.13
CA ALA A 144 -27.15 -32.33 -12.66
C ALA A 144 -27.52 -31.62 -11.35
N LEU A 145 -26.58 -31.52 -10.41
CA LEU A 145 -26.78 -30.81 -9.14
C LEU A 145 -26.88 -29.30 -9.34
N HIS A 146 -26.06 -28.73 -10.23
CA HIS A 146 -26.13 -27.31 -10.57
C HIS A 146 -27.49 -26.93 -11.19
N ASN A 147 -28.01 -27.75 -12.10
CA ASN A 147 -29.32 -27.52 -12.72
C ASN A 147 -30.49 -27.59 -11.71
N LYS A 148 -30.29 -28.28 -10.59
CA LYS A 148 -31.24 -28.33 -9.47
C LYS A 148 -31.15 -27.11 -8.54
N GLY A 149 -30.16 -26.23 -8.76
CA GLY A 149 -29.92 -25.06 -7.90
C GLY A 149 -29.28 -25.41 -6.56
N SER A 150 -28.76 -26.63 -6.38
CA SER A 150 -28.16 -27.05 -5.12
C SER A 150 -26.84 -26.34 -4.88
N MET A 151 -26.53 -26.03 -3.62
CA MET A 151 -25.20 -25.57 -3.25
C MET A 151 -24.28 -26.77 -3.09
N VAL A 152 -23.16 -26.80 -3.82
CA VAL A 152 -22.30 -27.98 -3.89
C VAL A 152 -20.86 -27.62 -3.55
N PHE A 153 -20.24 -28.38 -2.65
CA PHE A 153 -18.80 -28.37 -2.41
C PHE A 153 -18.25 -29.74 -2.80
N CYS A 154 -17.40 -29.79 -3.81
CA CYS A 154 -16.76 -31.03 -4.24
C CYS A 154 -15.24 -30.91 -4.19
N THR A 155 -14.56 -31.94 -3.70
CA THR A 155 -13.09 -32.05 -3.81
C THR A 155 -12.73 -32.96 -4.97
N THR A 156 -11.61 -32.67 -5.64
CA THR A 156 -11.12 -33.52 -6.73
C THR A 156 -9.62 -33.37 -6.95
N HIS A 157 -9.02 -34.39 -7.58
CA HIS A 157 -7.67 -34.37 -8.12
C HIS A 157 -7.67 -34.31 -9.67
N LEU A 158 -8.85 -34.35 -10.31
CA LEU A 158 -8.97 -34.38 -11.76
C LEU A 158 -8.80 -32.97 -12.36
N SER A 159 -7.74 -32.78 -13.15
CA SER A 159 -7.45 -31.48 -13.78
C SER A 159 -8.54 -31.01 -14.74
N ALA A 160 -9.27 -31.92 -15.40
CA ALA A 160 -10.39 -31.60 -16.27
C ALA A 160 -11.52 -30.82 -15.55
N LEU A 161 -11.72 -31.05 -14.25
CA LEU A 161 -12.72 -30.34 -13.47
C LEU A 161 -12.29 -28.91 -13.10
N LYS A 162 -10.99 -28.60 -13.09
CA LYS A 162 -10.50 -27.23 -12.89
C LYS A 162 -10.93 -26.31 -14.03
N ALA A 163 -10.94 -26.84 -15.26
CA ALA A 163 -11.40 -26.11 -16.45
C ALA A 163 -12.91 -25.86 -16.43
N LEU A 164 -13.69 -26.82 -15.92
CA LEU A 164 -15.15 -26.72 -15.82
C LEU A 164 -15.61 -25.46 -15.06
N ALA A 165 -14.89 -25.09 -14.00
CA ALA A 165 -15.18 -23.88 -13.22
C ALA A 165 -14.90 -22.56 -13.95
N THR A 166 -14.18 -22.59 -15.06
CA THR A 166 -13.99 -21.42 -15.93
C THR A 166 -15.03 -21.40 -17.06
N GLU A 167 -15.52 -22.57 -17.48
CA GLU A 167 -16.44 -22.72 -18.61
C GLU A 167 -17.90 -22.49 -18.24
N VAL A 168 -18.32 -22.87 -17.03
CA VAL A 168 -19.73 -22.90 -16.62
C VAL A 168 -20.01 -21.83 -15.56
N PRO A 169 -20.90 -20.87 -15.83
CA PRO A 169 -21.33 -19.90 -14.82
C PRO A 169 -21.90 -20.58 -13.58
N GLY A 170 -21.59 -20.05 -12.39
CA GLY A 170 -21.99 -20.65 -11.12
C GLY A 170 -21.03 -21.71 -10.59
N PHE A 171 -20.03 -22.12 -11.37
CA PHE A 171 -18.94 -22.96 -10.90
C PHE A 171 -17.74 -22.09 -10.54
N TYR A 172 -17.08 -22.40 -9.44
CA TYR A 172 -15.93 -21.65 -8.96
C TYR A 172 -14.84 -22.59 -8.47
N ASN A 173 -13.59 -22.24 -8.80
CA ASN A 173 -12.43 -22.94 -8.29
C ASN A 173 -12.09 -22.48 -6.87
N ALA A 174 -11.53 -23.40 -6.09
CA ALA A 174 -10.87 -23.12 -4.83
C ALA A 174 -9.75 -24.15 -4.60
N SER A 175 -8.83 -23.84 -3.68
CA SER A 175 -7.71 -24.72 -3.38
C SER A 175 -7.31 -24.71 -1.92
N MET A 176 -6.62 -25.77 -1.52
CA MET A 176 -5.87 -25.81 -0.27
C MET A 176 -4.40 -25.59 -0.57
N SER A 177 -3.80 -24.56 0.01
CA SER A 177 -2.42 -24.18 -0.27
C SER A 177 -1.42 -25.17 0.30
N PHE A 178 -0.30 -25.33 -0.40
CA PHE A 178 0.88 -26.07 0.04
C PHE A 178 2.03 -25.10 0.24
N ASP A 179 2.79 -25.28 1.32
CA ASP A 179 4.01 -24.55 1.58
C ASP A 179 5.14 -25.21 0.78
N THR A 180 5.57 -24.55 -0.30
CA THR A 180 6.65 -25.02 -1.17
C THR A 180 8.03 -24.86 -0.54
N ASP A 181 8.19 -23.92 0.40
CA ASP A 181 9.47 -23.68 1.09
C ASP A 181 9.73 -24.79 2.11
N GLU A 182 8.70 -25.17 2.88
CA GLU A 182 8.78 -26.24 3.90
C GLU A 182 8.31 -27.61 3.42
N LEU A 183 7.83 -27.71 2.17
CA LEU A 183 7.27 -28.93 1.55
C LEU A 183 6.16 -29.58 2.41
N LYS A 184 5.28 -28.77 2.99
CA LYS A 184 4.21 -29.23 3.89
C LYS A 184 2.85 -28.60 3.55
N PRO A 185 1.73 -29.29 3.84
CA PRO A 185 0.42 -28.67 3.75
C PRO A 185 0.31 -27.45 4.69
N ALA A 186 -0.09 -26.30 4.16
CA ALA A 186 -0.34 -25.09 4.95
C ALA A 186 -1.79 -25.02 5.48
N TYR A 187 -2.68 -25.89 4.97
CA TYR A 187 -4.10 -25.98 5.34
C TYR A 187 -4.89 -24.67 5.16
N LEU A 188 -4.35 -23.70 4.42
CA LEU A 188 -5.01 -22.44 4.12
C LEU A 188 -5.88 -22.61 2.87
N PHE A 189 -7.16 -22.33 3.03
CA PHE A 189 -8.14 -22.33 1.95
C PHE A 189 -8.03 -21.04 1.12
N ARG A 190 -8.06 -21.18 -0.20
CA ARG A 190 -7.98 -20.09 -1.18
C ARG A 190 -9.13 -20.20 -2.16
N GLN A 191 -10.05 -19.26 -2.11
CA GLN A 191 -11.19 -19.21 -3.02
C GLN A 191 -10.80 -18.52 -4.35
N GLY A 192 -11.35 -19.00 -5.45
CA GLY A 192 -11.14 -18.45 -6.80
C GLY A 192 -9.92 -19.00 -7.53
N ILE A 193 -9.05 -19.74 -6.84
CA ILE A 193 -7.78 -20.21 -7.37
C ILE A 193 -7.80 -21.74 -7.41
N PRO A 194 -7.63 -22.38 -8.58
CA PRO A 194 -7.42 -23.82 -8.64
C PRO A 194 -6.01 -24.16 -8.14
N GLY A 195 -5.89 -25.20 -7.33
CA GLY A 195 -4.64 -25.69 -6.79
C GLY A 195 -3.87 -26.59 -7.76
N SER A 196 -2.56 -26.58 -7.58
CA SER A 196 -1.61 -27.42 -8.30
C SER A 196 -1.46 -28.81 -7.66
N SER A 197 -0.92 -29.75 -8.43
CA SER A 197 -0.58 -31.09 -7.97
C SER A 197 0.86 -31.09 -7.44
N TYR A 198 1.06 -31.31 -6.14
CA TYR A 198 2.40 -31.23 -5.50
C TYR A 198 3.09 -32.59 -5.36
N ALA A 199 2.86 -33.51 -6.30
CA ALA A 199 3.34 -34.88 -6.19
C ALA A 199 4.88 -34.94 -6.14
N PHE A 200 5.55 -34.14 -6.97
CA PHE A 200 7.01 -34.11 -7.06
C PHE A 200 7.65 -33.45 -5.82
N GLU A 201 7.02 -32.43 -5.25
CA GLU A 201 7.43 -31.79 -4.00
C GLU A 201 7.35 -32.75 -2.82
N ILE A 202 6.31 -33.60 -2.79
CA ILE A 202 6.18 -34.68 -1.81
C ILE A 202 7.30 -35.71 -2.00
N MET A 203 7.64 -36.08 -3.24
CA MET A 203 8.77 -36.97 -3.52
C MET A 203 10.10 -36.38 -3.04
N MET A 204 10.34 -35.07 -3.24
CA MET A 204 11.52 -34.38 -2.70
C MET A 204 11.58 -34.49 -1.18
N ARG A 205 10.45 -34.28 -0.49
CA ARG A 205 10.37 -34.41 0.97
C ARG A 205 10.59 -35.85 1.46
N LEU A 206 10.16 -36.85 0.70
CA LEU A 206 10.39 -38.26 1.01
C LEU A 206 11.84 -38.70 0.74
N GLY A 207 12.67 -37.84 0.16
CA GLY A 207 14.09 -38.09 -0.06
C GLY A 207 14.42 -38.81 -1.37
N PHE A 208 13.54 -38.75 -2.38
CA PHE A 208 13.84 -39.29 -3.70
C PHE A 208 14.99 -38.50 -4.36
N GLU A 209 15.87 -39.20 -5.08
CA GLU A 209 16.99 -38.56 -5.77
C GLU A 209 16.50 -37.57 -6.85
N LYS A 210 17.18 -36.43 -6.96
CA LYS A 210 16.79 -35.36 -7.90
C LYS A 210 16.73 -35.86 -9.35
N ALA A 211 17.68 -36.71 -9.75
CA ALA A 211 17.70 -37.30 -11.09
C ALA A 211 16.47 -38.18 -11.38
N PHE A 212 15.97 -38.90 -10.38
CA PHE A 212 14.74 -39.70 -10.50
C PHE A 212 13.52 -38.80 -10.69
N ILE A 213 13.43 -37.71 -9.91
CA ILE A 213 12.33 -36.75 -10.01
C ILE A 213 12.36 -36.04 -11.37
N GLU A 214 13.52 -35.59 -11.82
CA GLU A 214 13.70 -34.99 -13.16
C GLU A 214 13.29 -35.96 -14.26
N GLY A 215 13.63 -37.25 -14.13
CA GLY A 215 13.14 -38.30 -15.02
C GLY A 215 11.62 -38.47 -14.99
N ALA A 216 11.00 -38.45 -13.80
CA ALA A 216 9.56 -38.58 -13.62
C ALA A 216 8.77 -37.41 -14.24
N VAL A 217 9.28 -36.18 -14.09
CA VAL A 217 8.69 -34.97 -14.68
C VAL A 217 8.65 -35.05 -16.20
N ASN A 218 9.66 -35.63 -16.85
CA ASN A 218 9.72 -35.76 -18.31
C ASN A 218 8.68 -36.74 -18.89
N TYR A 219 8.06 -37.60 -18.06
CA TYR A 219 7.00 -38.52 -18.51
C TYR A 219 5.60 -37.89 -18.50
N VAL A 220 5.42 -36.69 -17.91
CA VAL A 220 4.14 -35.99 -17.91
C VAL A 220 4.02 -35.21 -19.22
N GLU A 221 3.24 -35.72 -20.17
CA GLU A 221 3.04 -35.12 -21.50
C GLU A 221 2.40 -33.70 -21.49
N ASP A 222 2.68 -32.94 -22.56
CA ASP A 222 2.67 -31.47 -22.71
C ASP A 222 1.35 -30.69 -22.44
N VAL A 223 0.16 -31.31 -22.42
CA VAL A 223 -1.10 -30.53 -22.40
C VAL A 223 -1.55 -30.13 -20.99
N SER A 224 -1.44 -31.04 -20.02
CA SER A 224 -1.79 -30.76 -18.61
C SER A 224 -0.63 -30.08 -17.85
N ALA A 225 0.61 -30.37 -18.26
CA ALA A 225 1.82 -29.80 -17.65
C ALA A 225 1.92 -28.29 -17.84
N GLY A 226 1.50 -27.75 -18.99
CA GLY A 226 1.53 -26.32 -19.27
C GLY A 226 0.64 -25.51 -18.31
N LEU A 227 -0.60 -25.96 -18.10
CA LEU A 227 -1.54 -25.30 -17.19
C LEU A 227 -1.07 -25.42 -15.74
N GLU A 228 -0.61 -26.60 -15.30
CA GLU A 228 -0.08 -26.78 -13.95
C GLU A 228 1.17 -25.94 -13.70
N LYS A 229 2.07 -25.82 -14.69
CA LYS A 229 3.25 -24.96 -14.59
C LYS A 229 2.87 -23.49 -14.47
N ILE A 230 1.90 -23.02 -15.25
CA ILE A 230 1.40 -21.63 -15.14
C ILE A 230 0.75 -21.40 -13.76
N LEU A 231 -0.04 -22.34 -13.26
CA LEU A 231 -0.64 -22.23 -11.93
C LEU A 231 0.41 -22.16 -10.83
N LEU A 232 1.44 -23.01 -10.88
CA LEU A 232 2.57 -22.97 -9.94
C LEU A 232 3.32 -21.63 -10.01
N GLU A 233 3.58 -21.12 -11.21
CA GLU A 233 4.25 -19.82 -11.39
C GLU A 233 3.41 -18.66 -10.81
N VAL A 234 2.09 -18.69 -11.04
CA VAL A 234 1.16 -17.70 -10.47
C VAL A 234 1.13 -17.79 -8.94
N GLU A 235 1.07 -18.99 -8.37
CA GLU A 235 1.10 -19.20 -6.92
C GLU A 235 2.40 -18.69 -6.29
N GLN A 236 3.56 -19.00 -6.88
CA GLN A 236 4.87 -18.53 -6.40
C GLN A 236 4.98 -17.01 -6.45
N ARG A 237 4.51 -16.40 -7.54
CA ARG A 237 4.56 -14.94 -7.70
C ARG A 237 3.62 -14.22 -6.73
N GLU A 238 2.45 -14.80 -6.45
CA GLU A 238 1.51 -14.30 -5.45
C GLU A 238 2.12 -14.37 -4.04
N GLN A 239 2.78 -15.47 -3.67
CA GLN A 239 3.50 -15.58 -2.41
C GLN A 239 4.63 -14.54 -2.29
N GLU A 240 5.41 -14.33 -3.35
CA GLU A 240 6.47 -13.32 -3.37
C GLU A 240 5.91 -11.90 -3.20
N LEU A 241 4.81 -11.58 -3.88
CA LEU A 241 4.13 -10.30 -3.78
C LEU A 241 3.58 -10.07 -2.37
N ASN A 242 2.98 -11.08 -1.75
CA ASN A 242 2.48 -10.99 -0.37
C ASN A 242 3.64 -10.75 0.62
N LYS A 243 4.78 -11.45 0.48
CA LYS A 243 5.97 -11.21 1.30
C LYS A 243 6.47 -9.76 1.17
N LYS A 244 6.47 -9.21 -0.05
CA LYS A 244 6.83 -7.81 -0.32
C LYS A 244 5.83 -6.82 0.28
N LEU A 245 4.54 -7.10 0.17
CA LEU A 245 3.48 -6.26 0.72
C LEU A 245 3.59 -6.18 2.26
N ASP A 246 3.79 -7.32 2.92
CA ASP A 246 3.98 -7.41 4.37
C ASP A 246 5.22 -6.61 4.83
N HIS A 247 6.31 -6.65 4.05
CA HIS A 247 7.50 -5.82 4.29
C HIS A 247 7.19 -4.32 4.16
N PHE A 248 6.50 -3.91 3.09
CA PHE A 248 6.15 -2.50 2.88
C PHE A 248 5.18 -1.96 3.93
N GLU A 249 4.22 -2.74 4.40
CA GLU A 249 3.30 -2.33 5.46
C GLU A 249 4.03 -2.09 6.79
N ARG A 250 4.97 -2.97 7.15
CA ARG A 250 5.82 -2.79 8.35
C ARG A 250 6.66 -1.53 8.24
N GLU A 251 7.25 -1.29 7.07
CA GLU A 251 8.10 -0.12 6.85
C GLU A 251 7.29 1.18 6.86
N ASN A 252 6.10 1.20 6.25
CA ASN A 252 5.18 2.34 6.32
C ASN A 252 4.75 2.65 7.76
N THR A 253 4.47 1.61 8.55
CA THR A 253 4.14 1.77 9.97
C THR A 253 5.31 2.37 10.75
N ARG A 254 6.53 1.89 10.48
CA ARG A 254 7.78 2.42 11.08
C ARG A 254 8.00 3.89 10.71
N LEU A 255 7.91 4.24 9.43
CA LEU A 255 8.09 5.61 8.93
C LEU A 255 7.05 6.57 9.51
N THR A 256 5.79 6.13 9.59
CA THR A 256 4.71 6.90 10.23
C THR A 256 5.01 7.17 11.71
N GLY A 257 5.52 6.15 12.42
CA GLY A 257 5.97 6.28 13.80
C GLY A 257 7.12 7.28 13.98
N LEU A 258 8.16 7.20 13.13
CA LEU A 258 9.28 8.15 13.14
C LEU A 258 8.83 9.58 12.82
N SER A 259 7.95 9.75 11.84
CA SER A 259 7.41 11.07 11.46
C SER A 259 6.70 11.72 12.66
N ASN A 260 5.83 10.96 13.36
CA ASN A 260 5.17 11.43 14.56
C ASN A 260 6.14 11.77 15.70
N LEU A 261 7.21 10.97 15.88
CA LEU A 261 8.26 11.23 16.87
C LEU A 261 8.99 12.54 16.57
N TYR A 262 9.42 12.75 15.32
CA TYR A 262 10.11 13.97 14.91
C TYR A 262 9.21 15.19 15.02
N ALA A 263 7.95 15.09 14.59
CA ALA A 263 6.98 16.18 14.75
C ALA A 263 6.81 16.59 16.23
N LYS A 264 6.81 15.62 17.16
CA LYS A 264 6.79 15.89 18.60
C LYS A 264 8.08 16.56 19.07
N LYS A 265 9.24 16.06 18.62
CA LYS A 265 10.57 16.62 18.97
C LYS A 265 10.72 18.07 18.51
N ILE A 266 10.27 18.39 17.29
CA ILE A 266 10.29 19.75 16.74
C ILE A 266 9.43 20.69 17.62
N LYS A 267 8.21 20.26 18.00
CA LYS A 267 7.36 21.04 18.91
C LYS A 267 7.99 21.27 20.29
N GLU A 268 8.73 20.30 20.81
CA GLU A 268 9.46 20.44 22.09
C GLU A 268 10.61 21.44 21.94
N LEU A 269 11.40 21.33 20.88
CA LEU A 269 12.51 22.25 20.59
C LEU A 269 12.02 23.69 20.39
N ASP A 270 10.90 23.89 19.70
CA ASP A 270 10.31 25.23 19.52
C ASP A 270 9.86 25.84 20.85
N LYS A 271 9.29 25.02 21.75
CA LYS A 271 8.94 25.47 23.11
C LYS A 271 10.17 25.87 23.91
N GLU A 272 11.24 25.06 23.88
CA GLU A 272 12.49 25.37 24.57
C GLU A 272 13.15 26.64 24.00
N LYS A 273 13.23 26.76 22.67
CA LYS A 273 13.75 27.94 21.99
C LYS A 273 13.01 29.21 22.40
N ASN A 274 11.67 29.17 22.40
CA ASN A 274 10.85 30.31 22.80
C ASN A 274 11.03 30.67 24.28
N LYS A 275 11.22 29.67 25.14
CA LYS A 275 11.54 29.89 26.56
C LYS A 275 12.91 30.58 26.73
N ILE A 276 13.95 30.07 26.08
CA ILE A 276 15.30 30.65 26.13
C ILE A 276 15.29 32.09 25.61
N LEU A 277 14.59 32.37 24.50
CA LEU A 277 14.46 33.72 23.97
C LEU A 277 13.75 34.67 24.94
N ARG A 278 12.71 34.19 25.63
CA ARG A 278 12.00 34.98 26.64
C ARG A 278 12.88 35.28 27.84
N ASP A 279 13.55 34.26 28.39
CA ASP A 279 14.45 34.40 29.54
C ASP A 279 15.62 35.35 29.20
N ALA A 280 16.18 35.26 27.99
CA ALA A 280 17.21 36.16 27.50
C ALA A 280 16.73 37.62 27.40
N LYS A 281 15.51 37.84 26.86
CA LYS A 281 14.90 39.18 26.78
C LYS A 281 14.65 39.78 28.16
N GLU A 282 14.11 39.00 29.10
CA GLU A 282 13.85 39.45 30.47
C GLU A 282 15.15 39.78 31.22
N ASN A 283 16.19 38.95 31.08
CA ASN A 283 17.50 39.21 31.67
C ASN A 283 18.18 40.44 31.07
N ALA A 284 18.10 40.62 29.75
CA ALA A 284 18.62 41.83 29.10
C ALA A 284 17.89 43.10 29.56
N ALA A 285 16.55 43.05 29.69
CA ALA A 285 15.76 44.17 30.19
C ALA A 285 16.15 44.56 31.62
N LYS A 286 16.30 43.58 32.52
CA LYS A 286 16.79 43.80 33.90
C LYS A 286 18.19 44.42 33.93
N PHE A 287 19.11 43.89 33.13
CA PHE A 287 20.47 44.41 33.05
C PHE A 287 20.51 45.87 32.57
N ILE A 288 19.70 46.23 31.57
CA ILE A 288 19.57 47.62 31.10
C ILE A 288 18.98 48.52 32.19
N GLU A 289 17.96 48.06 32.91
CA GLU A 289 17.34 48.82 34.00
C GLU A 289 18.33 49.08 35.16
N GLU A 290 19.05 48.05 35.60
CA GLU A 290 20.07 48.15 36.65
C GLU A 290 21.21 49.09 36.25
N SER A 291 21.72 48.93 35.02
CA SER A 291 22.78 49.80 34.48
C SER A 291 22.32 51.25 34.36
N ASN A 292 21.07 51.50 33.96
CA ASN A 292 20.49 52.85 33.91
C ASN A 292 20.35 53.47 35.31
N LYS A 293 19.96 52.69 36.33
CA LYS A 293 19.92 53.14 37.73
C LYS A 293 21.31 53.52 38.23
N GLU A 294 22.33 52.72 37.93
CA GLU A 294 23.72 53.05 38.27
C GLU A 294 24.19 54.34 37.59
N ILE A 295 23.90 54.50 36.29
CA ILE A 295 24.23 55.73 35.55
C ILE A 295 23.56 56.95 36.20
N GLN A 296 22.27 56.86 36.55
CA GLN A 296 21.56 57.96 37.21
C GLN A 296 22.16 58.30 38.58
N LYS A 297 22.55 57.30 39.36
CA LYS A 297 23.21 57.49 40.66
C LYS A 297 24.54 58.22 40.49
N VAL A 298 25.37 57.79 39.54
CA VAL A 298 26.64 58.45 39.23
C VAL A 298 26.42 59.89 38.74
N ILE A 299 25.41 60.16 37.90
CA ILE A 299 25.07 61.52 37.45
C ILE A 299 24.61 62.41 38.61
N LYS A 300 23.80 61.87 39.54
CA LYS A 300 23.33 62.58 40.72
C LYS A 300 24.50 62.94 41.64
N ASP A 301 25.39 61.99 41.90
CA ASP A 301 26.59 62.18 42.73
C ASP A 301 27.50 63.28 42.13
N ILE A 302 27.64 63.34 40.79
CA ILE A 302 28.37 64.42 40.09
C ILE A 302 27.68 65.79 40.24
N LYS A 303 26.35 65.86 40.26
CA LYS A 303 25.60 67.12 40.39
C LYS A 303 25.62 67.67 41.82
N GLU A 304 25.56 66.81 42.82
CA GLU A 304 25.50 67.19 44.24
C GLU A 304 26.88 67.49 44.82
N SER A 305 27.95 66.90 44.27
CA SER A 305 29.33 67.25 44.64
C SER A 305 29.85 68.36 43.72
N GLN A 306 30.16 69.55 44.25
CA GLN A 306 30.97 70.57 43.58
C GLN A 306 32.44 70.08 43.48
N ALA A 307 32.66 68.95 42.80
CA ALA A 307 33.93 68.26 42.81
C ALA A 307 34.94 68.87 41.83
N SER A 308 36.22 68.82 42.20
CA SER A 308 37.35 69.34 41.41
C SER A 308 37.33 68.83 39.96
N LYS A 309 37.99 69.59 39.06
CA LYS A 309 38.12 69.28 37.61
C LYS A 309 38.54 67.84 37.30
N GLU A 310 39.23 67.16 38.22
CA GLU A 310 39.74 65.78 38.06
C GLU A 310 38.70 64.70 38.44
N ALA A 311 37.92 64.92 39.51
CA ALA A 311 36.85 64.02 39.92
C ALA A 311 35.70 63.99 38.90
N SER A 312 35.37 65.16 38.31
CA SER A 312 34.39 65.27 37.23
C SER A 312 34.82 64.55 35.93
N LYS A 313 36.13 64.46 35.67
CA LYS A 313 36.70 63.79 34.48
C LYS A 313 36.69 62.27 34.64
N SER A 314 37.05 61.77 35.83
CA SER A 314 36.97 60.36 36.21
C SER A 314 35.53 59.81 36.14
N ALA A 315 34.57 60.56 36.69
CA ALA A 315 33.17 60.16 36.70
C ALA A 315 32.53 60.24 35.30
N SER A 316 32.87 61.26 34.49
CA SER A 316 32.47 61.31 33.07
C SER A 316 33.01 60.11 32.28
N ASN A 317 34.26 59.70 32.51
CA ASN A 317 34.85 58.55 31.84
C ASN A 317 34.14 57.23 32.21
N LYS A 318 33.75 57.06 33.47
CA LYS A 318 32.92 55.92 33.92
C LYS A 318 31.56 55.89 33.23
N VAL A 319 30.87 57.03 33.16
CA VAL A 319 29.57 57.13 32.46
C VAL A 319 29.73 56.86 30.96
N THR A 320 30.80 57.34 30.31
CA THR A 320 31.05 57.06 28.89
C THR A 320 31.39 55.60 28.63
N ASN A 321 32.09 54.92 29.54
CA ASN A 321 32.38 53.49 29.42
C ASN A 321 31.12 52.63 29.63
N LEU A 322 30.31 52.95 30.65
CA LEU A 322 29.02 52.28 30.87
C LEU A 322 28.05 52.49 29.70
N LYS A 323 27.98 53.70 29.13
CA LYS A 323 27.22 53.96 27.90
C LYS A 323 27.76 53.20 26.68
N LYS A 324 29.08 53.00 26.58
CA LYS A 324 29.69 52.17 25.53
C LYS A 324 29.40 50.68 25.71
N GLU A 325 29.37 50.17 26.93
CA GLU A 325 29.02 48.77 27.21
C GLU A 325 27.53 48.51 26.96
N LEU A 326 26.65 49.42 27.40
CA LEU A 326 25.23 49.39 27.04
C LEU A 326 25.00 49.52 25.53
N GLY A 327 25.78 50.36 24.85
CA GLY A 327 25.76 50.53 23.39
C GLY A 327 26.17 49.27 22.61
N LYS A 328 26.88 48.32 23.24
CA LYS A 328 27.20 47.01 22.66
C LYS A 328 26.10 45.97 22.90
N LEU A 329 25.28 46.16 23.94
CA LEU A 329 24.13 45.30 24.30
C LEU A 329 22.83 45.73 23.63
N THR A 330 22.70 47.00 23.26
CA THR A 330 21.92 47.36 22.09
C THR A 330 22.62 46.73 20.89
N VAL A 331 22.29 45.46 20.64
CA VAL A 331 22.23 44.96 19.28
C VAL A 331 21.57 46.11 18.53
N ASN A 332 22.28 46.71 17.57
CA ASN A 332 21.63 47.56 16.57
C ASN A 332 20.30 46.88 16.31
N PRO A 333 19.14 47.55 16.43
CA PRO A 333 17.99 46.98 15.77
C PRO A 333 18.54 46.66 14.39
N VAL A 334 18.52 45.37 14.02
CA VAL A 334 18.51 45.05 12.59
C VAL A 334 17.54 46.07 12.10
N GLN A 335 18.01 47.06 11.34
CA GLN A 335 17.14 48.07 10.79
C GLN A 335 16.04 47.20 10.22
N GLU A 336 14.87 47.27 10.84
CA GLU A 336 13.63 47.06 10.12
C GLU A 336 13.79 48.11 9.04
N GLU A 337 14.44 47.70 7.94
CA GLU A 337 14.41 48.38 6.67
C GLU A 337 12.95 48.73 6.56
N ASP A 338 12.70 50.04 6.59
CA ASP A 338 11.41 50.66 6.74
C ASP A 338 10.33 49.70 6.25
N GLU A 339 9.42 49.29 7.14
CA GLU A 339 8.12 48.79 6.69
C GLU A 339 7.55 49.91 5.83
N VAL A 340 7.93 49.89 4.56
CA VAL A 340 7.20 50.57 3.52
C VAL A 340 5.90 49.80 3.55
N ASP A 341 4.90 50.40 4.18
CA ASP A 341 3.47 50.28 3.83
C ASP A 341 3.32 50.56 2.32
N SER A 342 3.96 49.73 1.53
CA SER A 342 3.90 49.70 0.10
C SER A 342 2.74 48.79 -0.16
N ILE A 343 1.65 49.40 -0.61
CA ILE A 343 0.52 48.70 -1.19
C ILE A 343 1.11 47.68 -2.16
N ILE A 344 0.92 46.41 -1.84
CA ILE A 344 1.38 45.31 -2.69
C ILE A 344 0.57 45.40 -3.98
N GLU A 345 1.24 45.59 -5.11
CA GLU A 345 0.61 45.68 -6.42
C GLU A 345 0.95 44.44 -7.27
N ILE A 346 0.14 44.23 -8.32
CA ILE A 346 0.39 43.15 -9.28
C ILE A 346 1.74 43.42 -9.97
N GLY A 347 2.63 42.42 -9.95
CA GLY A 347 4.01 42.49 -10.45
C GLY A 347 5.08 42.68 -9.37
N ASP A 348 4.68 42.91 -8.11
CA ASP A 348 5.65 43.04 -7.01
C ASP A 348 6.20 41.68 -6.56
N THR A 349 7.49 41.66 -6.21
CA THR A 349 8.09 40.47 -5.57
C THR A 349 7.89 40.55 -4.07
N VAL A 350 7.21 39.54 -3.52
CA VAL A 350 6.91 39.43 -2.10
C VAL A 350 7.52 38.15 -1.51
N ARG A 351 7.88 38.21 -0.23
CA ARG A 351 8.31 37.07 0.57
C ARG A 351 7.20 36.71 1.55
N ILE A 352 6.92 35.42 1.71
CA ILE A 352 6.03 34.94 2.77
C ILE A 352 6.77 35.04 4.11
N ARG A 353 6.20 35.76 5.08
CA ARG A 353 6.70 35.87 6.45
C ARG A 353 6.80 34.46 7.07
N GLU A 354 7.86 34.20 7.82
CA GLU A 354 8.18 32.87 8.39
C GLU A 354 8.54 31.77 7.38
N SER A 355 8.62 32.07 6.08
CA SER A 355 9.10 31.14 5.06
C SER A 355 10.33 31.70 4.31
N ALA A 356 11.08 30.80 3.65
CA ALA A 356 12.12 31.16 2.68
C ALA A 356 11.56 31.36 1.25
N THR A 357 10.24 31.24 1.08
CA THR A 357 9.55 31.31 -0.22
C THR A 357 9.35 32.76 -0.68
N TYR A 358 9.72 33.01 -1.94
CA TYR A 358 9.56 34.30 -2.64
C TYR A 358 8.64 34.13 -3.85
N GLY A 359 7.82 35.11 -4.19
CA GLY A 359 7.02 35.04 -5.40
C GLY A 359 6.59 36.40 -5.94
N GLU A 360 6.27 36.47 -7.22
CA GLU A 360 5.75 37.67 -7.88
C GLU A 360 4.22 37.69 -7.82
N VAL A 361 3.62 38.79 -7.39
CA VAL A 361 2.16 38.91 -7.26
C VAL A 361 1.53 38.92 -8.65
N ILE A 362 0.79 37.88 -9.00
CA ILE A 362 0.08 37.77 -10.28
C ILE A 362 -1.32 38.39 -10.16
N GLU A 363 -1.97 38.22 -9.01
CA GLU A 363 -3.37 38.62 -8.83
C GLU A 363 -3.62 39.03 -7.37
N ILE A 364 -4.46 40.05 -7.19
CA ILE A 364 -4.92 40.52 -5.89
C ILE A 364 -6.43 40.36 -5.87
N THR A 365 -6.94 39.62 -4.88
CA THR A 365 -8.38 39.41 -4.72
C THR A 365 -9.11 40.75 -4.49
N PRO A 366 -10.36 40.90 -4.95
CA PRO A 366 -11.10 42.18 -4.87
C PRO A 366 -11.26 42.73 -3.44
N ASP A 367 -11.25 41.85 -2.44
CA ASP A 367 -11.33 42.18 -1.02
C ASP A 367 -9.96 42.52 -0.39
N LYS A 368 -8.88 42.49 -1.18
CA LYS A 368 -7.47 42.74 -0.79
C LYS A 368 -6.94 41.86 0.34
N LYS A 369 -7.62 40.76 0.68
CA LYS A 369 -7.22 39.87 1.79
C LYS A 369 -6.22 38.81 1.36
N ASN A 370 -6.29 38.38 0.10
CA ASN A 370 -5.42 37.35 -0.46
C ASN A 370 -4.72 37.81 -1.74
N LEU A 371 -3.49 37.36 -1.90
CA LEU A 371 -2.64 37.55 -3.07
C LEU A 371 -2.39 36.18 -3.70
N ILE A 372 -2.38 36.10 -5.02
CA ILE A 372 -1.85 34.95 -5.74
C ILE A 372 -0.44 35.30 -6.20
N ILE A 373 0.55 34.58 -5.68
CA ILE A 373 1.97 34.81 -5.97
C ILE A 373 2.53 33.67 -6.84
N SER A 374 3.42 33.99 -7.77
CA SER A 374 4.19 33.07 -8.59
C SER A 374 5.54 32.81 -7.97
N THR A 375 5.75 31.62 -7.41
CA THR A 375 7.07 31.16 -6.97
C THR A 375 7.60 30.16 -7.98
N GLY A 376 8.37 30.64 -8.96
CA GLY A 376 8.79 29.82 -10.10
C GLY A 376 7.55 29.34 -10.90
N PRO A 377 7.37 28.02 -11.11
CA PRO A 377 6.21 27.48 -11.85
C PRO A 377 4.92 27.39 -11.02
N LEU A 378 4.98 27.57 -9.70
CA LEU A 378 3.85 27.38 -8.78
C LEU A 378 3.11 28.70 -8.53
N LYS A 379 1.78 28.65 -8.55
CA LYS A 379 0.90 29.75 -8.12
C LYS A 379 0.30 29.41 -6.76
N ILE A 380 0.52 30.27 -5.77
CA ILE A 380 0.12 30.03 -4.39
C ILE A 380 -0.74 31.20 -3.91
N SER A 381 -1.89 30.90 -3.32
CA SER A 381 -2.74 31.90 -2.66
C SER A 381 -2.27 32.11 -1.22
N VAL A 382 -1.92 33.34 -0.86
CA VAL A 382 -1.37 33.73 0.44
C VAL A 382 -2.09 34.96 0.96
N LYS A 383 -2.22 35.10 2.28
CA LYS A 383 -2.83 36.29 2.87
C LYS A 383 -1.88 37.49 2.70
N THR A 384 -2.44 38.64 2.38
CA THR A 384 -1.68 39.89 2.20
C THR A 384 -0.85 40.24 3.45
N VAL A 385 -1.38 39.94 4.64
CA VAL A 385 -0.74 40.20 5.95
C VAL A 385 0.48 39.31 6.20
N ASP A 386 0.51 38.13 5.58
CA ASP A 386 1.60 37.16 5.73
C ASP A 386 2.70 37.40 4.68
N CYS A 387 2.62 38.49 3.91
CA CYS A 387 3.56 38.82 2.84
C CYS A 387 4.26 40.16 3.10
N ALA A 388 5.55 40.24 2.77
CA ALA A 388 6.32 41.48 2.79
C ALA A 388 6.95 41.71 1.41
N LYS A 389 6.84 42.93 0.88
CA LYS A 389 7.51 43.32 -0.37
C LYS A 389 9.02 43.33 -0.15
N VAL A 390 9.78 42.72 -1.07
CA VAL A 390 11.23 42.60 -0.97
C VAL A 390 11.90 43.12 -2.24
N SER A 391 13.11 43.68 -2.11
CA SER A 391 13.84 44.18 -3.27
C SER A 391 14.53 43.03 -4.03
N ARG A 392 14.64 43.14 -5.37
CA ARG A 392 15.41 42.18 -6.20
C ARG A 392 16.87 42.01 -5.76
N ARG A 393 17.42 42.94 -4.97
CA ARG A 393 18.79 42.91 -4.45
C ARG A 393 18.91 42.07 -3.17
N GLU A 394 17.90 42.06 -2.31
CA GLU A 394 17.83 41.13 -1.15
C GLU A 394 17.68 39.68 -1.62
N GLN A 395 16.82 39.44 -2.62
CA GLN A 395 16.57 38.10 -3.19
C GLN A 395 17.87 37.38 -3.60
N ARG A 396 18.79 38.09 -4.26
CA ARG A 396 20.09 37.54 -4.70
C ARG A 396 21.09 37.30 -3.56
N LYS A 397 20.99 38.03 -2.45
CA LYS A 397 21.91 37.94 -1.31
C LYS A 397 21.60 36.73 -0.43
N GLU A 398 20.32 36.40 -0.25
CA GLU A 398 19.89 35.20 0.47
C GLU A 398 19.91 33.92 -0.37
N GLN A 399 19.63 33.99 -1.69
CA GLN A 399 19.79 32.85 -2.61
C GLN A 399 21.22 32.26 -2.60
N ARG A 400 22.24 33.08 -2.32
CA ARG A 400 23.63 32.60 -2.15
C ARG A 400 23.89 31.88 -0.83
N LYS A 401 23.07 32.10 0.21
CA LYS A 401 23.15 31.38 1.49
C LYS A 401 22.36 30.07 1.46
N SER A 402 21.24 30.02 0.75
CA SER A 402 20.44 28.79 0.56
C SER A 402 21.05 27.79 -0.44
N ALA A 403 21.93 28.22 -1.35
CA ALA A 403 22.64 27.33 -2.28
C ALA A 403 23.56 26.26 -1.62
N LYS A 404 23.80 26.33 -0.29
CA LYS A 404 24.50 25.27 0.46
C LYS A 404 23.56 24.24 1.11
N PHE A 405 22.25 24.43 1.04
CA PHE A 405 21.24 23.61 1.70
C PHE A 405 19.98 23.47 0.83
N GLU A 406 20.13 23.01 -0.41
CA GLU A 406 19.00 22.53 -1.23
C GLU A 406 19.43 21.30 -2.02
N ILE A 407 19.29 20.13 -1.39
CA ILE A 407 18.97 18.87 -2.09
C ILE A 407 17.75 18.33 -1.38
N TYR A 408 16.79 17.82 -2.17
CA TYR A 408 15.44 17.35 -1.81
C TYR A 408 14.32 18.41 -1.86
N SER A 409 14.09 18.95 -3.05
CA SER A 409 12.72 19.23 -3.50
C SER A 409 12.06 17.93 -3.95
N ASP A 410 10.79 17.69 -3.62
CA ASP A 410 9.96 16.60 -4.16
C ASP A 410 10.06 16.57 -5.70
N VAL A 411 10.92 15.71 -6.24
CA VAL A 411 11.00 15.49 -7.69
C VAL A 411 9.84 14.60 -8.07
N SER A 412 8.92 15.16 -8.86
CA SER A 412 7.79 14.40 -9.38
C SER A 412 8.31 13.22 -10.20
N TYR A 413 7.83 12.03 -9.89
CA TYR A 413 8.10 10.82 -10.68
C TYR A 413 7.19 10.71 -11.91
N LYS A 414 6.28 11.67 -12.10
CA LYS A 414 5.32 11.71 -13.21
C LYS A 414 5.28 13.08 -13.90
N LEU A 415 5.27 13.07 -15.23
CA LEU A 415 5.03 14.25 -16.07
C LEU A 415 3.76 14.02 -16.91
N ASP A 416 2.75 14.87 -16.75
CA ASP A 416 1.54 14.85 -17.60
C ASP A 416 1.63 15.94 -18.66
N ILE A 417 1.59 15.54 -19.93
CA ILE A 417 1.67 16.43 -21.10
C ILE A 417 0.40 16.39 -21.95
N ARG A 418 -0.69 15.80 -21.44
CA ARG A 418 -1.96 15.72 -22.17
C ARG A 418 -2.53 17.13 -22.40
N GLY A 419 -2.94 17.39 -23.64
CA GLY A 419 -3.54 18.68 -24.03
C GLY A 419 -2.53 19.75 -24.46
N GLU A 420 -1.22 19.45 -24.38
CA GLU A 420 -0.17 20.37 -24.81
C GLU A 420 0.15 20.23 -26.32
N ARG A 421 0.72 21.29 -26.90
CA ARG A 421 1.18 21.29 -28.30
C ARG A 421 2.59 20.70 -28.39
N ALA A 422 2.89 19.99 -29.48
CA ALA A 422 4.17 19.31 -29.71
C ALA A 422 5.43 20.18 -29.47
N ILE A 423 5.36 21.47 -29.82
CA ILE A 423 6.47 22.44 -29.68
C ILE A 423 6.81 22.76 -28.21
N GLU A 424 5.87 22.65 -27.28
CA GLU A 424 6.09 22.99 -25.86
C GLU A 424 6.60 21.80 -25.04
N ILE A 425 6.53 20.59 -25.62
CA ILE A 425 6.80 19.33 -24.93
C ILE A 425 8.29 19.01 -24.89
N GLU A 426 9.06 19.36 -25.91
CA GLU A 426 10.50 19.02 -25.98
C GLU A 426 11.26 19.53 -24.75
N ASN A 427 11.14 20.82 -24.45
CA ASN A 427 11.81 21.45 -23.31
C ASN A 427 11.31 20.92 -21.95
N LYS A 428 10.04 20.51 -21.85
CA LYS A 428 9.47 19.99 -20.61
C LYS A 428 9.93 18.57 -20.32
N VAL A 429 9.96 17.73 -21.35
CA VAL A 429 10.43 16.35 -21.24
C VAL A 429 11.92 16.33 -20.93
N GLU A 430 12.72 17.17 -21.59
CA GLU A 430 14.18 17.25 -21.34
C GLU A 430 14.48 17.68 -19.90
N ARG A 431 13.85 18.76 -19.40
CA ARG A 431 14.02 19.21 -18.01
C ARG A 431 13.58 18.15 -17.01
N PHE A 432 12.46 17.48 -17.26
CA PHE A 432 11.95 16.43 -16.39
C PHE A 432 12.92 15.25 -16.26
N ILE A 433 13.53 14.83 -17.37
CA ILE A 433 14.52 13.76 -17.41
C ILE A 433 15.80 14.19 -16.65
N ASP A 434 16.23 15.44 -16.82
CA ASP A 434 17.38 15.98 -16.08
C ASP A 434 17.14 16.07 -14.58
N ASP A 435 15.98 16.59 -14.15
CA ASP A 435 15.62 16.70 -12.74
C ASP A 435 15.49 15.31 -12.08
N ALA A 436 14.87 14.36 -12.79
CA ALA A 436 14.75 12.98 -12.33
C ALA A 436 16.10 12.26 -12.20
N TYR A 437 17.01 12.49 -13.15
CA TYR A 437 18.36 11.93 -13.11
C TYR A 437 19.20 12.54 -11.97
N ILE A 438 19.14 13.86 -11.77
CA ILE A 438 19.83 14.56 -10.68
C ILE A 438 19.32 14.08 -9.31
N ALA A 439 18.03 13.79 -9.21
CA ALA A 439 17.42 13.23 -8.00
C ALA A 439 17.65 11.72 -7.81
N SER A 440 18.44 11.08 -8.70
CA SER A 440 18.73 9.65 -8.67
C SER A 440 17.46 8.78 -8.66
N LEU A 441 16.42 9.21 -9.39
CA LEU A 441 15.24 8.38 -9.60
C LEU A 441 15.56 7.28 -10.61
N ASN A 442 15.37 6.02 -10.22
CA ASN A 442 15.61 4.89 -11.11
C ASN A 442 14.58 4.80 -12.25
N ARG A 443 13.38 5.37 -12.04
CA ARG A 443 12.23 5.23 -12.94
C ARG A 443 11.29 6.42 -12.85
N VAL A 444 10.80 6.89 -14.01
CA VAL A 444 9.78 7.95 -14.10
C VAL A 444 8.77 7.70 -15.22
N GLU A 445 7.62 8.36 -15.16
CA GLU A 445 6.50 8.18 -16.09
C GLU A 445 6.14 9.47 -16.84
N ILE A 446 5.88 9.37 -18.13
CA ILE A 446 5.32 10.46 -18.96
C ILE A 446 3.95 10.06 -19.49
N ILE A 447 2.93 10.82 -19.11
CA ILE A 447 1.53 10.64 -19.52
C ILE A 447 1.27 11.54 -20.72
N HIS A 448 1.13 10.94 -21.91
CA HIS A 448 0.87 11.66 -23.16
C HIS A 448 -0.49 11.33 -23.78
N GLY A 449 -1.22 10.37 -23.20
CA GLY A 449 -2.54 9.95 -23.64
C GLY A 449 -2.53 9.09 -24.90
N LYS A 450 -3.67 8.45 -25.19
CA LYS A 450 -3.83 7.49 -26.30
C LYS A 450 -4.26 8.12 -27.64
N GLY A 451 -4.69 9.40 -27.65
CA GLY A 451 -5.42 10.09 -28.74
C GLY A 451 -4.95 9.88 -30.19
N THR A 452 -4.43 10.91 -30.86
CA THR A 452 -3.96 10.81 -32.25
C THR A 452 -2.55 10.20 -32.37
N GLY A 453 -1.92 9.85 -31.25
CA GLY A 453 -0.54 9.34 -31.19
C GLY A 453 0.54 10.39 -31.50
N ALA A 454 0.19 11.66 -31.71
CA ALA A 454 1.15 12.72 -32.01
C ALA A 454 2.16 12.93 -30.86
N LEU A 455 1.66 13.06 -29.62
CA LEU A 455 2.51 13.25 -28.44
C LEU A 455 3.35 12.00 -28.12
N LYS A 456 2.78 10.81 -28.35
CA LYS A 456 3.48 9.53 -28.25
C LYS A 456 4.70 9.48 -29.16
N LYS A 457 4.59 9.96 -30.41
CA LYS A 457 5.71 10.00 -31.37
C LYS A 457 6.80 10.96 -30.90
N VAL A 458 6.43 12.17 -30.50
CA VAL A 458 7.38 13.20 -30.02
C VAL A 458 8.15 12.70 -28.79
N VAL A 459 7.47 12.15 -27.79
CA VAL A 459 8.12 11.60 -26.59
C VAL A 459 9.10 10.49 -26.95
N ARG A 460 8.72 9.54 -27.83
CA ARG A 460 9.64 8.46 -28.25
C ARG A 460 10.86 8.98 -29.01
N GLU A 461 10.70 9.98 -29.87
CA GLU A 461 11.82 10.58 -30.61
C GLU A 461 12.81 11.29 -29.68
N LEU A 462 12.31 11.98 -28.65
CA LEU A 462 13.13 12.63 -27.63
C LEU A 462 13.88 11.60 -26.77
N LEU A 463 13.19 10.57 -26.28
CA LEU A 463 13.78 9.54 -25.41
C LEU A 463 14.84 8.71 -26.13
N THR A 464 14.63 8.42 -27.43
CA THR A 464 15.62 7.66 -28.23
C THR A 464 16.94 8.43 -28.38
N LYS A 465 16.91 9.76 -28.35
CA LYS A 465 18.09 10.62 -28.50
C LYS A 465 18.72 11.03 -27.17
N HIS A 466 18.08 10.73 -26.04
CA HIS A 466 18.51 11.27 -24.75
C HIS A 466 19.63 10.43 -24.13
N PRO A 467 20.82 11.00 -23.83
CA PRO A 467 22.01 10.24 -23.43
C PRO A 467 21.89 9.56 -22.06
N LYS A 468 20.97 10.02 -21.20
CA LYS A 468 20.78 9.52 -19.81
C LYS A 468 19.73 8.41 -19.69
N VAL A 469 19.02 8.08 -20.76
CA VAL A 469 17.95 7.07 -20.76
C VAL A 469 18.55 5.70 -21.12
N LYS A 470 18.38 4.72 -20.23
CA LYS A 470 18.80 3.33 -20.46
C LYS A 470 17.77 2.57 -21.27
N ASN A 471 16.50 2.68 -20.91
CA ASN A 471 15.41 2.00 -21.58
C ASN A 471 14.09 2.78 -21.42
N PHE A 472 13.15 2.58 -22.33
CA PHE A 472 11.78 3.10 -22.19
C PHE A 472 10.76 2.17 -22.85
N TYR A 473 9.60 2.01 -22.20
CA TYR A 473 8.52 1.13 -22.66
C TYR A 473 7.16 1.68 -22.24
N PHE A 474 6.07 1.17 -22.83
CA PHE A 474 4.73 1.57 -22.42
C PHE A 474 4.36 0.97 -21.07
N ALA A 475 3.56 1.70 -20.30
CA ALA A 475 3.03 1.16 -19.06
C ALA A 475 2.14 -0.07 -19.33
N PRO A 476 2.00 -0.99 -18.35
CA PRO A 476 1.00 -2.05 -18.39
C PRO A 476 -0.41 -1.50 -18.66
N VAL A 477 -1.30 -2.33 -19.20
CA VAL A 477 -2.68 -1.94 -19.57
C VAL A 477 -3.41 -1.30 -18.38
N ASP A 478 -3.18 -1.83 -17.18
CA ASP A 478 -3.78 -1.41 -15.91
C ASP A 478 -3.25 -0.06 -15.39
N ALA A 479 -2.09 0.37 -15.89
CA ALA A 479 -1.42 1.62 -15.53
C ALA A 479 -1.48 2.68 -16.65
N GLY A 480 -2.40 2.52 -17.61
CA GLY A 480 -2.63 3.47 -18.70
C GLY A 480 -2.18 2.99 -20.09
N GLY A 481 -1.55 1.81 -20.18
CA GLY A 481 -1.16 1.18 -21.43
C GLY A 481 -0.29 2.08 -22.31
N GLU A 482 -0.57 2.08 -23.61
CA GLU A 482 0.11 2.94 -24.59
C GLU A 482 -0.08 4.46 -24.39
N GLY A 483 -0.88 4.90 -23.40
CA GLY A 483 -1.02 6.32 -23.07
C GLY A 483 0.05 6.86 -22.14
N VAL A 484 0.91 5.99 -21.61
CA VAL A 484 1.95 6.31 -20.64
C VAL A 484 3.25 5.64 -21.07
N THR A 485 4.34 6.42 -21.09
CA THR A 485 5.70 5.92 -21.35
C THR A 485 6.50 5.93 -20.05
N ILE A 486 7.10 4.80 -19.72
CA ILE A 486 7.94 4.60 -18.55
C ILE A 486 9.40 4.68 -19.00
N ILE A 487 10.22 5.41 -18.25
CA ILE A 487 11.63 5.66 -18.53
C ILE A 487 12.47 5.08 -17.39
N GLU A 488 13.54 4.37 -17.76
CA GLU A 488 14.57 3.87 -16.84
C GLU A 488 15.91 4.53 -17.21
N PHE A 489 16.62 5.03 -16.21
CA PHE A 489 17.88 5.76 -16.39
C PHE A 489 19.10 4.83 -16.35
N LEU A 490 20.23 5.33 -16.86
CA LEU A 490 21.54 4.68 -16.67
C LEU A 490 21.98 4.86 -15.21
N GLU A 491 22.58 3.82 -14.63
CA GLU A 491 23.14 3.85 -13.26
C GLU A 491 24.41 4.71 -13.15
#